data_AF-A0A2X3GXA2-F1
#
_entry.id   AF-A0A2X3GXA2-F1
#
_cell.length_a   1.000
_cell.length_b   1.000
_cell.length_c   1.000
_cell.angle_alpha   90.00
_cell.angle_beta   90.00
_cell.angle_gamma   90.00
#
_symmetry.space_group_name_H-M   'P 1'
#
loop_
_entity.id
_entity.type
_entity.pdbx_description
1 polymer ?
#
loop_
_entity_poly.entity_id
_entity_poly.type
_entity_poly.pdbx_seq_one_letter_code
_entity_poly.pdbx_strand_id
1 'polypeptide(L)'
;MLFSWPVVIKLMTVSVALGLAYAAWNVGILHGNVSLLAAASYFTPVLSSALAAILLSATLSWSFWQGAGMVCLGSLLCWYATRPLAEIASGYRQRHAVI
;
A
#
# COMPACT_ATOMS: atom_id res chain seq x y z
N MET A 1 4.03 28.75 -21.43
CA MET A 1 2.84 27.87 -21.57
C MET A 1 3.10 26.59 -20.78
N LEU A 2 2.18 26.22 -19.88
CA LEU A 2 2.30 25.06 -18.97
C LEU A 2 2.19 23.70 -19.70
N PHE A 3 1.61 23.69 -20.90
CA PHE A 3 1.51 22.51 -21.76
C PHE A 3 2.66 22.51 -22.77
N SER A 4 3.63 21.63 -22.56
CA SER A 4 4.68 21.31 -23.53
C SER A 4 4.60 19.83 -23.89
N TRP A 5 5.05 19.46 -25.09
CA TRP A 5 5.08 18.06 -25.54
C TRP A 5 5.71 17.09 -24.52
N PRO A 6 6.83 17.42 -23.85
CA PRO A 6 7.37 16.57 -22.79
C PRO A 6 6.44 16.38 -21.59
N VAL A 7 5.67 17.41 -21.21
CA VAL A 7 4.72 17.32 -20.10
C VAL A 7 3.56 16.41 -20.47
N VAL A 8 3.04 16.52 -21.70
CA VAL A 8 1.96 15.65 -22.20
C VAL A 8 2.39 14.18 -22.14
N ILE A 9 3.59 13.86 -22.63
CA ILE A 9 4.12 12.48 -22.59
C ILE A 9 4.22 11.97 -21.15
N LYS A 10 4.77 12.78 -20.22
CA LYS A 10 4.88 12.39 -18.80
C LYS A 10 3.51 12.11 -18.18
N LEU A 11 2.53 12.98 -18.45
CA LEU A 11 1.17 12.79 -17.94
C LEU A 11 0.52 11.53 -18.51
N MET A 12 0.63 11.29 -19.82
CA MET A 12 0.10 10.07 -20.43
C MET A 12 0.72 8.81 -19.84
N THR A 13 2.03 8.78 -19.64
CA THR A 13 2.72 7.65 -19.02
C THR A 13 2.24 7.41 -17.59
N VAL A 14 2.10 8.47 -16.78
CA VAL A 14 1.58 8.37 -15.41
C VAL A 14 0.13 7.90 -15.40
N SER A 15 -0.72 8.39 -16.30
CA SER A 15 -2.12 7.96 -16.42
C SER A 15 -2.23 6.49 -16.77
N VAL A 16 -1.45 5.99 -17.72
CA VAL A 16 -1.42 4.56 -18.08
C VAL A 16 -0.91 3.72 -16.92
N ALA A 17 0.19 4.14 -16.27
CA ALA A 17 0.75 3.43 -15.12
C ALA A 17 -0.25 3.34 -13.95
N LEU A 18 -0.96 4.43 -13.64
CA LEU A 18 -2.00 4.46 -12.60
C LEU A 18 -3.19 3.59 -12.97
N GLY A 19 -3.66 3.65 -14.22
CA GLY A 19 -4.76 2.81 -14.71
C GLY A 19 -4.45 1.32 -14.58
N LEU A 20 -3.24 0.91 -14.95
CA LEU A 20 -2.76 -0.46 -14.79
C LEU A 20 -2.59 -0.84 -13.32
N ALA A 21 -2.08 0.05 -12.47
CA ALA A 21 -1.96 -0.20 -11.03
C ALA A 21 -3.33 -0.46 -10.38
N TYR A 22 -4.36 0.32 -10.73
CA TYR A 22 -5.73 0.10 -10.26
C TYR A 22 -6.34 -1.21 -10.80
N ALA A 23 -6.10 -1.54 -12.07
CA ALA A 23 -6.53 -2.82 -12.63
C ALA A 23 -5.89 -4.00 -11.89
N ALA A 24 -4.57 -3.94 -11.63
CA ALA A 24 -3.85 -4.94 -10.86
C ALA A 24 -4.35 -5.04 -9.41
N TRP A 25 -4.67 -3.90 -8.78
CA TRP A 25 -5.30 -3.87 -7.45
C TRP A 25 -6.64 -4.62 -7.44
N ASN A 26 -7.52 -4.33 -8.41
CA ASN A 26 -8.81 -5.01 -8.53
C ASN A 26 -8.65 -6.52 -8.73
N VAL A 27 -7.71 -6.95 -9.58
CA VAL A 27 -7.39 -8.37 -9.74
C VAL A 27 -6.87 -8.97 -8.42
N GLY A 28 -6.02 -8.25 -7.70
CA GLY A 28 -5.49 -8.67 -6.40
C GLY A 28 -6.55 -8.83 -5.31
N ILE A 29 -7.57 -7.97 -5.30
CA ILE A 29 -8.72 -8.08 -4.38
C ILE A 29 -9.64 -9.25 -4.78
N LEU A 30 -9.93 -9.41 -6.07
CA LEU A 30 -10.92 -10.38 -6.55
C LEU A 30 -10.39 -11.81 -6.61
N HIS A 31 -9.14 -12.00 -7.02
CA HIS A 31 -8.55 -13.32 -7.29
C HIS A 31 -7.35 -13.64 -6.41
N GLY A 32 -6.83 -12.66 -5.66
CA GLY A 32 -5.63 -12.80 -4.84
C GLY A 32 -5.92 -13.04 -3.36
N ASN A 33 -4.85 -13.18 -2.57
CA ASN A 33 -4.94 -13.23 -1.11
C ASN A 33 -4.93 -11.79 -0.55
N VAL A 34 -6.10 -11.31 -0.15
CA VAL A 34 -6.28 -9.94 0.38
C VAL A 34 -5.43 -9.68 1.63
N SER A 35 -5.16 -10.70 2.45
CA SER A 35 -4.27 -10.56 3.62
C SER A 35 -2.82 -10.33 3.20
N LEU A 36 -2.36 -10.98 2.13
CA LEU A 36 -1.03 -10.74 1.56
C LEU A 36 -0.96 -9.35 0.90
N LEU A 37 -2.03 -8.94 0.21
CA LEU A 37 -2.11 -7.60 -0.40
C LEU A 37 -2.08 -6.48 0.66
N ALA A 38 -2.78 -6.69 1.78
CA ALA A 38 -2.74 -5.78 2.93
C ALA A 38 -1.34 -5.74 3.57
N ALA A 39 -0.71 -6.89 3.79
CA ALA A 39 0.65 -6.95 4.32
C ALA A 39 1.65 -6.25 3.37
N ALA A 40 1.54 -6.46 2.06
CA ALA A 40 2.37 -5.78 1.05
C ALA A 40 2.19 -4.25 1.11
N SER A 41 0.96 -3.78 1.35
CA SER A 41 0.65 -2.35 1.47
C SER A 41 1.26 -1.71 2.73
N TYR A 42 1.51 -2.48 3.79
CA TYR A 42 2.22 -1.96 4.97
C TYR A 42 3.70 -1.66 4.71
N PHE A 43 4.29 -2.19 3.62
CA PHE A 43 5.65 -1.85 3.19
C PHE A 43 5.73 -0.60 2.31
N THR A 44 4.61 0.04 1.99
CA THR A 44 4.56 1.28 1.18
C THR A 44 5.53 2.36 1.65
N PRO A 45 5.71 2.66 2.94
CA PRO A 45 6.68 3.67 3.39
C PRO A 45 8.11 3.37 2.94
N VAL A 46 8.54 2.11 2.98
CA VAL A 46 9.88 1.67 2.57
C VAL A 46 10.02 1.71 1.05
N LEU A 47 9.07 1.12 0.32
CA LEU A 47 9.10 1.05 -1.14
C LEU A 47 9.02 2.44 -1.79
N SER A 48 8.12 3.29 -1.30
CA SER A 48 7.96 4.67 -1.80
C SER A 48 9.24 5.48 -1.58
N SER A 49 9.87 5.33 -0.42
CA SER A 49 11.08 6.08 -0.08
C SER A 49 12.30 5.57 -0.85
N ALA A 50 12.41 4.26 -1.08
CA ALA A 50 13.43 3.67 -1.93
C ALA A 50 13.34 4.18 -3.37
N LEU A 51 12.12 4.17 -3.94
CA LEU A 51 11.90 4.67 -5.29
C LEU A 51 12.19 6.18 -5.39
N ALA A 52 11.76 6.98 -4.41
CA ALA A 52 12.06 8.41 -4.37
C ALA A 52 13.57 8.67 -4.25
N ALA A 53 14.28 7.91 -3.42
CA ALA A 53 15.74 8.01 -3.28
C ALA A 53 16.46 7.79 -4.62
N ILE A 54 16.03 6.78 -5.38
CA ILE A 54 16.59 6.46 -6.70
C ILE A 54 16.24 7.56 -7.72
N LEU A 55 14.98 7.98 -7.78
CA LEU A 55 14.52 8.97 -8.77
C LEU A 55 15.11 10.36 -8.57
N LEU A 56 15.29 10.78 -7.31
CA LEU A 56 15.84 12.09 -6.97
C LEU A 56 17.37 12.07 -6.80
N SER A 57 18.02 10.90 -6.95
CA SER A 57 19.43 10.71 -6.62
C SER A 57 19.78 11.22 -5.21
N ALA A 58 18.87 11.01 -4.26
CA ALA A 58 18.97 11.51 -2.90
C ALA A 58 19.38 10.39 -1.94
N THR A 59 20.33 10.67 -1.05
CA THR A 59 20.75 9.75 0.00
C THR A 59 19.86 9.96 1.23
N LEU A 60 19.00 8.98 1.55
CA LEU A 60 18.21 9.01 2.78
C LEU A 60 19.06 8.50 3.94
N SER A 61 19.00 9.20 5.07
CA SER A 61 19.81 8.89 6.25
C SER A 61 19.46 7.54 6.86
N TRP A 62 20.37 6.99 7.65
CA TRP A 62 20.11 5.74 8.37
C TRP A 62 18.90 5.84 9.32
N SER A 63 18.78 6.97 10.03
CA SER A 63 17.64 7.22 10.93
C SER A 63 16.29 7.25 10.19
N PHE A 64 16.28 7.70 8.93
CA PHE A 64 15.07 7.63 8.11
C PHE A 64 14.63 6.18 7.87
N TRP A 65 15.57 5.31 7.49
CA TRP A 65 15.28 3.89 7.24
C TRP A 65 14.83 3.16 8.49
N GLN A 66 15.40 3.52 9.65
CA GLN A 66 14.92 3.05 10.95
C GLN A 66 13.47 3.46 11.20
N GLY A 67 13.13 4.73 10.97
CA GLY A 67 11.76 5.24 11.10
C GLY A 67 10.78 4.57 10.14
N ALA A 68 11.13 4.43 8.86
CA ALA A 68 10.32 3.73 7.87
C ALA A 68 10.09 2.25 8.25
N GLY A 69 11.13 1.59 8.75
CA GLY A 69 11.06 0.23 9.28
C GLY A 69 10.14 0.13 10.50
N MET A 70 10.26 1.07 11.46
CA MET A 70 9.38 1.14 12.64
C MET A 70 7.91 1.32 12.27
N VAL A 71 7.60 2.13 11.25
CA VAL A 71 6.23 2.29 10.76
C VAL A 71 5.70 0.99 10.17
N CYS A 72 6.49 0.33 9.30
CA CYS A 72 6.10 -0.96 8.71
C CYS A 72 5.86 -2.03 9.79
N LEU A 73 6.77 -2.12 10.76
CA LEU A 73 6.64 -3.03 11.91
C LEU A 73 5.41 -2.69 12.76
N GLY A 74 5.16 -1.42 13.06
CA GLY A 74 3.99 -0.98 13.82
C GLY A 74 2.67 -1.35 13.13
N SER A 75 2.58 -1.17 11.81
CA SER A 75 1.40 -1.59 11.03
C SER A 75 1.20 -3.10 11.06
N LEU A 76 2.27 -3.89 10.92
CA LEU A 76 2.22 -5.36 11.01
C LEU A 76 1.84 -5.86 12.42
N LEU A 77 2.36 -5.23 13.47
CA LEU A 77 2.03 -5.54 14.86
C LEU A 77 0.56 -5.22 15.17
N CYS A 78 0.07 -4.05 14.74
CA CYS A 78 -1.33 -3.68 14.89
C CYS A 78 -2.26 -4.67 14.19
N TRP A 79 -1.90 -5.08 12.97
CA TRP A 79 -2.62 -6.10 12.23
C TRP A 79 -2.63 -7.44 12.98
N TYR A 80 -1.47 -7.90 13.45
CA TYR A 80 -1.38 -9.16 14.20
C TYR A 80 -2.23 -9.12 15.48
N ALA A 81 -2.19 -8.02 16.22
CA ALA A 81 -2.95 -7.85 17.46
C ALA A 81 -4.48 -7.81 17.25
N THR A 82 -4.94 -7.32 16.10
CA THR A 82 -6.38 -7.14 15.80
C THR A 82 -7.03 -8.34 15.10
N ARG A 83 -6.24 -9.32 14.62
CA ARG A 83 -6.76 -10.54 13.98
C ARG A 83 -7.78 -11.31 14.85
N PRO A 84 -7.50 -11.63 16.14
CA PRO A 84 -8.44 -12.39 16.96
C PRO A 84 -9.74 -11.62 17.22
N LEU A 85 -9.65 -10.29 17.35
CA LEU A 85 -10.82 -9.44 17.56
C LEU A 85 -11.75 -9.43 16.34
N ALA A 86 -11.19 -9.43 15.13
CA ALA A 86 -11.95 -9.50 13.89
C ALA A 86 -12.69 -10.84 13.72
N GLU A 87 -12.08 -11.95 14.14
CA GLU A 87 -12.71 -13.28 14.16
C GLU A 87 -13.88 -13.32 15.14
N ILE A 88 -13.72 -12.77 16.34
CA ILE A 88 -14.79 -12.71 17.35
C ILE A 88 -15.95 -11.81 16.90
N ALA A 89 -15.64 -10.63 16.36
CA ALA A 89 -16.66 -9.68 15.90
C ALA A 89 -17.48 -10.23 14.72
N SER A 90 -16.86 -10.97 13.80
CA SER A 90 -17.59 -11.61 12.70
C SER A 90 -18.53 -12.72 13.19
N GLY A 91 -18.09 -13.54 14.16
CA GLY A 91 -18.93 -14.55 14.80
C GLY A 91 -20.11 -13.97 15.59
N TYR A 92 -19.91 -12.83 16.29
CA TYR A 92 -20.99 -12.11 16.95
C TYR A 92 -22.01 -11.56 15.96
N ARG A 93 -21.55 -10.88 14.90
CA ARG A 93 -22.42 -10.32 13.86
C ARG A 93 -23.29 -11.37 13.17
N GLN A 94 -22.76 -12.56 12.89
CA GLN A 94 -23.54 -13.64 12.30
C GLN A 94 -24.64 -14.17 13.23
N ARG A 95 -24.39 -14.27 14.54
CA ARG A 95 -25.41 -14.75 15.49
C ARG A 95 -26.58 -13.78 15.65
N HIS A 96 -26.33 -12.49 15.53
CA HIS A 96 -27.34 -11.45 15.69
C HIS A 96 -28.08 -11.06 14.39
N ALA A 97 -27.65 -11.58 13.23
CA ALA A 97 -28.33 -11.36 11.95
C ALA A 97 -29.42 -12.41 11.64
N VAL A 98 -29.56 -13.42 12.49
CA VAL A 98 -30.47 -14.58 12.29
C VAL A 98 -31.68 -14.54 13.25
N ILE A 99 -31.71 -13.57 14.17
CA ILE A 99 -32.83 -13.20 15.04
C ILE A 99 -33.51 -11.94 14.51
#